data_AF-A0A7C3ABJ9-F1
#
_entry.id   AF-A0A7C3ABJ9-F1
#
_cell.length_a   1.000
_cell.length_b   1.000
_cell.length_c   1.000
_cell.angle_alpha   90.00
_cell.angle_beta   90.00
_cell.angle_gamma   90.00
#
_symmetry.space_group_name_H-M   'P 1'
#
loop_
_entity.id
_entity.type
_entity.pdbx_description
1 polymer ?
#
loop_
_entity_poly.entity_id
_entity_poly.type
_entity_poly.pdbx_seq_one_letter_code
_entity_poly.pdbx_strand_id
1 'polypeptide(L)'
;MKRELIPYYVSRAFLSALLGLLISSGKEIWLGVLVGLVVYAGFLWYAHSGRYLIDTTTPLFPLRRDARGEAIRDRAIGLSVAVGGLAYLGLSLASNAFPIEAHVGSWALAAGFVTYFVISNWLFIKQ
;
A
#
# COMPACT_ATOMS: atom_id res chain seq x y z
N MET A 1 -7.45 -19.06 11.87
CA MET A 1 -6.41 -18.99 10.82
C MET A 1 -6.31 -20.35 10.14
N LYS A 2 -6.26 -20.39 8.80
CA LYS A 2 -6.05 -21.64 8.06
C LYS A 2 -4.60 -22.08 8.28
N ARG A 3 -4.36 -23.33 8.69
CA ARG A 3 -2.99 -23.83 8.98
C ARG A 3 -2.07 -23.79 7.76
N GLU A 4 -2.65 -23.88 6.56
CA GLU A 4 -1.96 -23.79 5.27
C GLU A 4 -1.29 -22.44 5.01
N LEU A 5 -1.76 -21.37 5.66
CA LEU A 5 -1.21 -20.01 5.48
C LEU A 5 -0.09 -19.68 6.48
N ILE A 6 0.29 -20.60 7.37
CA ILE A 6 1.36 -20.36 8.36
C ILE A 6 2.67 -19.91 7.69
N PRO A 7 3.17 -20.55 6.62
CA PRO A 7 4.42 -20.12 5.98
C PRO A 7 4.28 -18.72 5.37
N TYR A 8 3.10 -18.38 4.83
CA TYR A 8 2.79 -17.04 4.36
C TYR A 8 2.88 -16.02 5.50
N TYR A 9 2.21 -16.26 6.63
CA TYR A 9 2.23 -15.33 7.76
C TYR A 9 3.63 -15.10 8.33
N VAL A 10 4.44 -16.15 8.42
CA VAL A 10 5.82 -16.04 8.90
C VAL A 10 6.67 -15.22 7.93
N SER A 11 6.57 -15.49 6.62
CA SER A 11 7.32 -14.72 5.61
C SER A 11 6.94 -13.24 5.60
N ARG A 12 5.66 -12.91 5.74
CA ARG A 12 5.18 -11.52 5.78
C ARG A 12 5.56 -10.83 7.09
N ALA A 13 5.56 -11.55 8.21
CA ALA A 13 6.06 -11.03 9.48
C ALA A 13 7.55 -10.65 9.35
N PHE A 14 8.36 -11.55 8.80
CA PHE A 14 9.78 -11.29 8.56
C PHE A 14 10.01 -10.06 7.66
N LEU A 15 9.32 -9.97 6.52
CA LEU A 15 9.45 -8.81 5.63
C LEU A 15 9.00 -7.50 6.28
N SER A 16 7.91 -7.53 7.05
CA SER A 16 7.41 -6.35 7.75
C SER A 16 8.36 -5.89 8.86
N ALA A 17 8.98 -6.83 9.59
CA ALA A 17 9.99 -6.54 10.60
C ALA A 17 11.26 -5.97 9.96
N LEU A 18 11.72 -6.55 8.84
CA LEU A 18 12.88 -6.06 8.10
C LEU A 18 12.65 -4.63 7.59
N LEU A 19 11.46 -4.33 7.05
CA LEU A 19 11.09 -2.98 6.63
C LEU A 19 11.04 -2.01 7.82
N GLY A 20 10.43 -2.41 8.93
CA GLY A 20 10.39 -1.59 10.15
C GLY A 20 11.79 -1.28 10.67
N LEU A 21 12.68 -2.27 10.68
CA LEU A 21 14.09 -2.10 11.02
C LEU A 21 14.79 -1.11 10.09
N LEU A 22 14.63 -1.27 8.77
CA LEU A 22 15.23 -0.36 7.78
C LEU A 22 14.79 1.10 7.98
N ILE A 23 13.51 1.32 8.28
CA ILE A 23 12.96 2.64 8.57
C ILE A 23 13.50 3.19 9.90
N SER A 24 13.76 2.33 10.87
CA SER A 24 14.34 2.71 12.16
C SER A 24 15.85 3.00 12.10
N SER A 25 16.58 2.55 11.08
CA SER A 25 18.05 2.70 10.95
C SER A 25 18.57 4.14 10.85
N GLY A 26 17.73 5.15 11.12
CA GLY A 26 18.12 6.54 11.32
C GLY A 26 17.07 7.37 12.07
N LYS A 27 16.12 6.73 12.78
CA LYS A 27 14.97 7.35 13.48
C LYS A 27 14.65 6.59 14.78
N GLU A 28 13.66 7.07 15.53
CA GLU A 28 13.15 6.37 16.72
C GLU A 28 12.64 4.95 16.39
N ILE A 29 13.10 3.96 17.16
CA ILE A 29 12.75 2.54 16.97
C ILE A 29 11.24 2.28 17.01
N TRP A 30 10.51 3.06 17.81
CA TRP A 30 9.05 2.99 17.92
C TRP A 30 8.32 3.23 16.61
N LEU A 31 8.83 4.15 15.78
CA LEU A 31 8.25 4.43 14.47
C LEU A 31 8.45 3.24 13.53
N GLY A 32 9.61 2.59 13.58
CA GLY A 32 9.89 1.37 12.82
C GLY A 32 8.96 0.21 13.22
N VAL A 33 8.74 0.01 14.52
CA VAL A 33 7.81 -0.99 15.05
C VAL A 33 6.38 -0.70 14.59
N LEU A 34 5.92 0.54 14.71
CA LEU A 34 4.58 0.94 14.27
C LEU A 34 4.38 0.68 12.77
N VAL A 35 5.33 1.11 11.93
CA VAL A 35 5.23 0.90 10.48
C VAL A 35 5.26 -0.59 10.14
N GLY A 36 6.14 -1.38 10.76
CA GLY A 36 6.19 -2.82 10.57
C GLY A 36 4.85 -3.49 10.90
N LEU A 37 4.23 -3.12 12.04
CA LEU A 37 2.92 -3.62 12.43
C LEU A 37 1.81 -3.25 11.44
N VAL A 38 1.78 -2.00 10.96
CA VAL A 38 0.80 -1.55 9.97
C VAL A 38 0.95 -2.32 8.66
N VAL A 39 2.19 -2.53 8.19
CA VAL A 39 2.45 -3.32 6.98
C VAL A 39 2.04 -4.78 7.17
N TYR A 40 2.35 -5.37 8.34
CA TYR A 40 1.93 -6.73 8.64
C TYR A 40 0.41 -6.88 8.68
N ALA A 41 -0.29 -5.94 9.33
CA ALA A 41 -1.74 -5.89 9.35
C ALA A 41 -2.33 -5.78 7.93
N GLY A 42 -1.69 -5.00 7.05
CA GLY A 42 -2.03 -4.94 5.63
C GLY A 42 -1.91 -6.29 4.91
N PHE A 43 -0.84 -7.05 5.16
CA PHE A 43 -0.71 -8.41 4.61
C PHE A 43 -1.78 -9.38 5.13
N LEU A 44 -2.08 -9.31 6.43
CA LEU A 44 -3.16 -10.12 7.02
C LEU A 44 -4.50 -9.77 6.40
N TRP A 45 -4.80 -8.48 6.25
CA TRP A 45 -6.01 -8.03 5.59
C TRP A 45 -6.09 -8.54 4.15
N TYR A 46 -5.02 -8.46 3.37
CA TYR A 46 -5.01 -8.99 2.00
C TYR A 46 -5.28 -10.49 1.95
N ALA A 47 -4.70 -11.28 2.85
CA ALA A 47 -4.96 -12.72 2.94
C ALA A 47 -6.41 -13.07 3.27
N HIS A 48 -7.14 -12.17 3.93
CA HIS A 48 -8.53 -12.39 4.38
C HIS A 48 -9.58 -11.60 3.60
N SER A 49 -9.18 -10.65 2.76
CA SER A 49 -10.08 -9.77 2.00
C SER A 49 -10.87 -10.46 0.89
N GLY A 50 -10.52 -11.69 0.52
CA GLY A 50 -11.11 -12.40 -0.63
C GLY A 50 -10.67 -11.86 -1.99
N ARG A 51 -9.78 -10.86 -2.03
CA ARG A 51 -9.27 -10.23 -3.27
C ARG A 51 -8.27 -11.07 -4.05
N TYR A 52 -7.68 -12.04 -3.38
CA TYR A 52 -6.54 -12.78 -3.90
C TYR A 52 -6.79 -14.28 -3.82
N LEU A 53 -6.27 -14.97 -4.82
CA LEU A 53 -6.22 -16.40 -4.89
C LEU A 53 -5.11 -16.90 -3.95
N ILE A 54 -5.48 -17.81 -3.06
CA ILE A 54 -4.55 -18.48 -2.15
C ILE A 54 -4.00 -19.69 -2.90
N ASP A 55 -2.69 -19.67 -3.14
CA ASP A 55 -1.96 -20.79 -3.71
C ASP A 55 -1.14 -21.47 -2.60
N THR A 56 -1.57 -22.67 -2.19
CA THR A 56 -0.91 -23.43 -1.12
C THR A 56 0.34 -24.16 -1.59
N THR A 57 0.58 -24.23 -2.90
CA THR A 57 1.76 -24.89 -3.47
C THR A 57 3.01 -24.00 -3.37
N THR A 58 2.82 -22.68 -3.31
CA THR A 58 3.89 -21.68 -3.24
C THR A 58 3.64 -20.66 -2.11
N PRO A 59 3.55 -21.09 -0.84
CA PRO A 59 3.02 -20.28 0.25
C PRO A 59 3.92 -19.09 0.66
N LEU A 60 5.18 -19.06 0.21
CA LEU A 60 6.11 -17.94 0.43
C LEU A 60 5.93 -16.81 -0.61
N PHE A 61 5.32 -17.12 -1.76
CA PHE A 61 5.15 -16.17 -2.84
C PHE A 61 4.00 -15.18 -2.57
N PRO A 62 3.99 -14.02 -3.25
CA PRO A 62 2.89 -13.06 -3.16
C PRO A 62 1.55 -13.71 -3.53
N LEU A 63 0.48 -13.26 -2.90
CA LEU A 63 -0.86 -13.72 -3.23
C LEU A 63 -1.18 -13.36 -4.68
N ARG A 64 -1.81 -14.29 -5.41
CA ARG A 64 -2.10 -14.11 -6.83
C ARG A 64 -3.41 -13.36 -7.01
N ARG A 65 -3.48 -12.51 -8.04
CA ARG A 65 -4.75 -11.89 -8.45
C ARG A 65 -5.40 -12.72 -9.54
N ASP A 66 -6.72 -12.71 -9.55
CA ASP A 66 -7.50 -13.15 -10.70
C ASP A 66 -7.63 -12.00 -11.74
N ALA A 67 -8.25 -12.29 -12.88
CA ALA A 67 -8.42 -11.29 -13.95
C ALA A 67 -9.21 -10.05 -13.48
N ARG A 68 -10.17 -10.24 -12.56
CA ARG A 68 -10.93 -9.14 -11.94
C ARG A 68 -10.03 -8.25 -11.08
N GLY A 69 -9.21 -8.85 -10.20
CA GLY A 69 -8.27 -8.13 -9.35
C GLY A 69 -7.23 -7.33 -10.13
N GLU A 70 -6.75 -7.87 -11.25
CA GLU A 70 -5.85 -7.16 -12.17
C GLU A 70 -6.55 -5.94 -12.81
N ALA A 71 -7.76 -6.11 -13.35
CA ALA A 71 -8.51 -5.01 -13.95
C ALA A 71 -8.84 -3.88 -12.94
N ILE A 72 -9.17 -4.23 -11.69
CA ILE A 72 -9.36 -3.25 -10.61
C ILE A 72 -8.07 -2.51 -10.31
N ARG A 73 -6.95 -3.23 -10.19
CA ARG A 73 -5.64 -2.65 -9.91
C ARG A 73 -5.24 -1.65 -10.98
N ASP A 74 -5.36 -2.03 -12.26
CA ASP A 74 -4.90 -1.18 -13.37
C ASP A 74 -5.69 0.13 -13.45
N ARG A 75 -7.01 0.08 -13.22
CA ARG A 75 -7.84 1.29 -13.10
C ARG A 75 -7.46 2.15 -11.91
N ALA A 76 -7.25 1.54 -10.75
CA ALA A 76 -6.88 2.25 -9.53
C ALA A 76 -5.49 2.89 -9.65
N ILE A 77 -4.52 2.21 -10.27
CA ILE A 77 -3.18 2.77 -10.53
C ILE A 77 -3.28 3.97 -11.45
N GLY A 78 -3.97 3.84 -12.60
CA GLY A 78 -4.11 4.93 -13.55
C GLY A 78 -4.68 6.20 -12.91
N LEU A 79 -5.74 6.06 -12.12
CA LEU A 79 -6.36 7.19 -11.41
C LEU A 79 -5.46 7.73 -10.28
N SER A 80 -4.75 6.87 -9.54
CA SER A 80 -3.82 7.30 -8.50
C SER A 80 -2.65 8.12 -9.04
N VAL A 81 -2.09 7.72 -10.18
CA VAL A 81 -0.98 8.41 -10.84
C VAL A 81 -1.47 9.74 -11.41
N ALA A 82 -2.65 9.76 -12.03
CA ALA A 82 -3.25 10.99 -12.52
C ALA A 82 -3.51 11.99 -11.38
N VAL A 83 -4.15 11.56 -10.29
CA VAL A 83 -4.43 12.43 -9.13
C VAL A 83 -3.15 12.88 -8.44
N GLY A 84 -2.20 11.98 -8.20
CA GLY A 84 -0.91 12.33 -7.59
C GLY A 84 -0.10 13.31 -8.44
N GLY A 85 -0.07 13.11 -9.77
CA GLY A 85 0.60 14.00 -10.71
C GLY A 85 -0.04 15.39 -10.77
N LEU A 86 -1.38 15.45 -10.86
CA LEU A 86 -2.11 16.72 -10.83
C LEU A 86 -1.96 17.43 -9.48
N ALA A 87 -1.98 16.70 -8.37
CA ALA A 87 -1.73 17.26 -7.04
C ALA A 87 -0.32 17.86 -6.94
N TYR A 88 0.70 17.18 -7.45
CA TYR A 88 2.07 17.70 -7.50
C TYR A 88 2.16 19.01 -8.28
N LEU A 89 1.57 19.04 -9.48
CA LEU A 89 1.57 20.24 -10.32
C LEU A 89 0.85 21.40 -9.63
N GLY A 90 -0.36 21.16 -9.12
CA GLY A 90 -1.15 22.19 -8.43
C GLY A 90 -0.46 22.73 -7.18
N LEU A 91 0.09 21.85 -6.34
CA LEU A 91 0.82 22.23 -5.13
C LEU A 91 2.11 22.98 -5.45
N SER A 92 2.85 22.57 -6.49
CA SER A 92 4.06 23.27 -6.94
C SER A 92 3.77 24.67 -7.46
N LEU A 93 2.72 24.83 -8.26
CA LEU A 93 2.29 26.16 -8.73
C LEU A 93 1.84 27.03 -7.56
N ALA A 94 1.10 26.47 -6.61
CA ALA A 94 0.64 27.20 -5.42
C ALA A 94 1.81 27.61 -4.51
N SER A 95 2.80 26.75 -4.27
CA SER A 95 3.97 27.08 -3.45
C SER A 95 4.88 28.13 -4.10
N ASN A 96 4.85 28.25 -5.43
CA ASN A 96 5.56 29.32 -6.13
C ASN A 96 4.79 30.66 -6.10
N ALA A 97 3.45 30.61 -6.08
CA ALA A 97 2.61 31.79 -6.06
C ALA A 97 2.38 32.38 -4.65
N PHE A 98 2.44 31.54 -3.62
CA PHE A 98 2.21 31.91 -2.22
C PHE A 98 3.40 31.48 -1.36
N PRO A 99 3.74 32.21 -0.28
CA PRO A 99 4.84 31.86 0.62
C PRO A 99 4.45 30.72 1.57
N ILE A 100 4.05 29.57 0.99
CA ILE A 100 3.66 28.37 1.72
C ILE A 100 4.81 27.37 1.58
N GLU A 101 5.50 27.09 2.68
CA GLU A 101 6.44 25.97 2.77
C GLU A 101 5.67 24.64 2.77
N ALA A 102 5.27 24.21 1.58
CA ALA A 102 4.60 22.93 1.40
C ALA A 102 5.63 21.83 1.10
N HIS A 103 5.51 20.70 1.79
CA HIS A 103 6.18 19.46 1.41
C HIS A 103 5.47 18.84 0.19
N VAL A 104 5.58 19.52 -0.97
CA VAL A 104 4.82 19.26 -2.21
C VAL A 104 4.87 17.78 -2.60
N GLY A 105 6.07 17.18 -2.60
CA GLY A 105 6.26 15.78 -2.95
C GLY A 105 5.55 14.82 -2.00
N SER A 106 5.66 15.03 -0.69
CA SER A 106 5.02 14.18 0.31
C SER A 106 3.49 14.20 0.21
N TRP A 107 2.91 15.39 0.01
CA TRP A 107 1.47 15.56 -0.12
C TRP A 107 0.93 14.98 -1.43
N ALA A 108 1.64 15.17 -2.54
CA ALA A 108 1.26 14.58 -3.82
C ALA A 108 1.31 13.05 -3.79
N LEU A 109 2.34 12.47 -3.17
CA LEU A 109 2.44 11.02 -2.96
C LEU A 109 1.32 10.51 -2.06
N ALA A 110 1.02 11.22 -0.96
CA ALA A 110 -0.08 10.86 -0.07
C ALA A 110 -1.43 10.89 -0.81
N ALA A 111 -1.68 11.91 -1.64
CA ALA A 111 -2.90 12.02 -2.44
C ALA A 111 -3.04 10.85 -3.42
N GLY A 112 -1.96 10.48 -4.13
CA GLY A 112 -1.94 9.31 -5.01
C GLY A 112 -2.20 8.01 -4.25
N PHE A 113 -1.50 7.79 -3.12
CA PHE A 113 -1.67 6.61 -2.27
C PHE A 113 -3.12 6.45 -1.77
N VAL A 114 -3.69 7.51 -1.21
CA VAL A 114 -5.09 7.51 -0.73
C VAL A 114 -6.05 7.22 -1.89
N THR A 115 -5.83 7.85 -3.04
CA THR A 115 -6.65 7.64 -4.23
C THR A 115 -6.62 6.18 -4.68
N TYR A 116 -5.43 5.55 -4.74
CA TYR A 116 -5.30 4.13 -5.07
C TYR A 116 -6.13 3.27 -4.11
N PHE A 117 -5.97 3.49 -2.80
CA PHE A 117 -6.68 2.72 -1.79
C PHE A 117 -8.19 2.91 -1.90
N VAL A 118 -8.69 4.14 -1.98
CA VAL A 118 -10.13 4.44 -2.06
C VAL A 118 -10.74 3.81 -3.30
N ILE A 119 -10.14 4.02 -4.47
CA ILE A 119 -10.68 3.53 -5.74
C ILE A 119 -10.60 2.00 -5.83
N SER A 120 -9.47 1.41 -5.41
CA SER A 120 -9.33 -0.05 -5.39
C SER A 120 -10.38 -0.70 -4.50
N ASN A 121 -10.63 -0.14 -3.31
CA ASN A 121 -11.66 -0.64 -2.40
C ASN A 121 -13.06 -0.45 -2.95
N TRP A 122 -13.36 0.71 -3.51
CA TRP A 122 -14.66 1.02 -4.07
C TRP A 122 -15.02 0.11 -5.26
N LEU A 123 -14.09 -0.07 -6.20
CA LEU A 123 -14.29 -0.95 -7.36
C LEU A 123 -14.47 -2.41 -6.94
N PHE A 124 -13.77 -2.85 -5.89
CA PHE A 124 -13.91 -4.21 -5.37
C PHE A 124 -15.27 -4.47 -4.71
N ILE A 125 -15.87 -3.46 -4.08
CA ILE A 125 -17.20 -3.58 -3.45
C ILE A 125 -18.32 -3.49 -4.48
N LYS A 126 -18.15 -2.66 -5.52
CA LYS A 126 -19.21 -2.35 -6.48
C LYS A 126 -19.47 -3.47 -7.51
N GLN A 127 -18.45 -4.26 -7.84
CA GLN A 127 -18.53 -5.36 -8.81
C GLN A 127 -18.88 -6.68 -8.14
#